data_AF-A0A421JFV4-F1
#
_entry.id   AF-A0A421JFV4-F1
#
_cell.length_a   1.000
_cell.length_b   1.000
_cell.length_c   1.000
_cell.angle_alpha   90.00
_cell.angle_beta   90.00
_cell.angle_gamma   90.00
#
_symmetry.space_group_name_H-M   'P 1'
#
loop_
_entity.id
_entity.type
_entity.pdbx_description
1 polymer ?
#
loop_
_entity_poly.entity_id
_entity_poly.type
_entity_poly.pdbx_seq_one_letter_code
_entity_poly.pdbx_strand_id
1 'polypeptide(L)'
;MSQSYTKYFALGSSTDIDEQEHFPTEGEVNAHLKLMKSFQNLRKTVIVSSDVKAGAKSWQVFVTNAARRFIIYVSALKCYMFPNSVEAHYPIDEEIMYKKACARNRRSLDIMSNHLPPLDIVMVWHAFALNPRVLYDTFLRNDFLTFVFIPFPLRLLSEAISDATFEYLPNVALVSGFHKIMNAYGVTMEYEFNGPFIANITRVPVFCPTLTL
;
A
#
# COMPACT_ATOMS: atom_id res chain seq x y z
N MET A 1 -0.43 -7.76 -24.90
CA MET A 1 -1.14 -7.80 -23.61
C MET A 1 -0.74 -6.68 -22.62
N SER A 2 0.14 -5.73 -22.98
CA SER A 2 0.58 -4.63 -22.08
C SER A 2 -0.21 -3.32 -22.20
N GLN A 3 -1.17 -3.21 -23.11
CA GLN A 3 -1.86 -1.95 -23.40
C GLN A 3 -3.05 -1.66 -22.46
N SER A 4 -3.59 -2.66 -21.77
CA SER A 4 -4.77 -2.51 -20.92
C SER A 4 -4.44 -1.85 -19.58
N TYR A 5 -3.28 -2.14 -18.98
CA TYR A 5 -2.96 -1.72 -17.61
C TYR A 5 -2.70 -0.22 -17.46
N THR A 6 -2.20 0.45 -18.50
CA THR A 6 -1.95 1.90 -18.49
C THR A 6 -3.25 2.72 -18.38
N LYS A 7 -4.40 2.14 -18.77
CA LYS A 7 -5.70 2.83 -18.71
C LYS A 7 -6.29 2.87 -17.31
N TYR A 8 -5.82 2.05 -16.37
CA TYR A 8 -6.44 1.88 -15.05
C TYR A 8 -5.77 2.69 -13.92
N PHE A 9 -4.59 3.22 -14.19
CA PHE A 9 -3.98 4.31 -13.40
C PHE A 9 -4.16 5.68 -14.08
N ALA A 10 -4.85 5.71 -15.21
CA ALA A 10 -5.25 6.95 -15.88
C ALA A 10 -6.52 7.50 -15.22
N LEU A 11 -6.36 8.25 -14.13
CA LEU A 11 -7.26 9.39 -13.93
C LEU A 11 -7.06 10.34 -15.13
N GLY A 12 -8.07 11.13 -15.50
CA GLY A 12 -8.03 12.01 -16.67
C GLY A 12 -6.80 12.90 -16.72
N SER A 13 -6.38 13.27 -17.92
CA SER A 13 -5.43 14.37 -18.18
C SER A 13 -5.84 15.59 -17.37
N SER A 14 -4.97 16.03 -16.47
CA SER A 14 -5.11 17.33 -15.81
C SER A 14 -4.89 18.42 -16.84
N THR A 15 -5.97 18.82 -17.52
CA THR A 15 -6.16 20.17 -18.07
C THR A 15 -7.63 20.54 -18.33
N ASP A 16 -8.60 19.61 -18.37
CA ASP A 16 -9.98 19.97 -18.78
C ASP A 16 -11.12 19.22 -18.02
N ILE A 17 -10.96 18.83 -16.76
CA ILE A 17 -12.06 18.19 -16.01
C ILE A 17 -12.02 18.60 -14.54
N ASP A 18 -12.59 19.75 -14.22
CA ASP A 18 -12.96 20.11 -12.84
C ASP A 18 -14.37 20.72 -12.79
N GLU A 19 -15.29 20.14 -13.58
CA GLU A 19 -16.73 20.48 -13.54
C GLU A 19 -17.63 19.26 -13.31
N GLN A 20 -17.06 18.06 -13.12
CA GLN A 20 -17.85 16.89 -12.76
C GLN A 20 -17.61 16.57 -11.29
N GLU A 21 -18.60 16.84 -10.43
CA GLU A 21 -18.65 16.28 -9.08
C GLU A 21 -18.48 14.76 -9.20
N HIS A 22 -17.29 14.27 -8.88
CA HIS A 22 -16.95 12.87 -9.05
C HIS A 22 -17.55 12.07 -7.88
N PHE A 23 -18.85 11.82 -7.96
CA PHE A 23 -19.52 10.93 -7.03
C PHE A 23 -19.07 9.48 -7.25
N PRO A 24 -18.88 8.70 -6.16
CA PRO A 24 -18.54 7.29 -6.28
C PRO A 24 -19.57 6.53 -7.11
N THR A 25 -19.09 5.71 -8.04
CA THR A 25 -19.93 4.79 -8.82
C THR A 25 -20.37 3.59 -7.96
N GLU A 26 -21.45 2.93 -8.37
CA GLU A 26 -21.90 1.68 -7.72
C GLU A 26 -20.79 0.63 -7.67
N GLY A 27 -20.02 0.49 -8.75
CA GLY A 27 -18.89 -0.44 -8.83
C GLY A 27 -17.78 -0.12 -7.82
N GLU A 28 -17.46 1.15 -7.62
CA GLU A 28 -16.46 1.59 -6.62
C GLU A 28 -16.93 1.36 -5.20
N VAL A 29 -18.21 1.65 -4.92
CA VAL A 29 -18.82 1.37 -3.61
C VAL A 29 -18.79 -0.14 -3.32
N ASN A 30 -19.18 -0.97 -4.29
CA ASN A 30 -19.14 -2.43 -4.15
C ASN A 30 -17.70 -2.94 -3.93
N ALA A 31 -16.73 -2.42 -4.69
CA ALA A 31 -15.32 -2.76 -4.51
C ALA A 31 -14.81 -2.36 -3.10
N HIS A 32 -15.22 -1.19 -2.60
CA HIS A 32 -14.87 -0.73 -1.26
C HIS A 32 -15.48 -1.62 -0.17
N LEU A 33 -16.77 -1.98 -0.30
CA LEU A 33 -17.44 -2.89 0.64
C LEU A 33 -16.78 -4.29 0.64
N LYS A 34 -16.42 -4.79 -0.55
CA LYS A 34 -15.69 -6.04 -0.72
C LYS A 34 -14.34 -6.02 0.00
N LEU A 35 -13.60 -4.91 -0.11
CA LEU A 35 -12.35 -4.69 0.62
C LEU A 35 -12.59 -4.69 2.14
N MET A 36 -13.60 -3.97 2.63
CA MET A 36 -13.93 -3.95 4.07
C MET A 36 -14.26 -5.36 4.58
N LYS A 37 -14.94 -6.17 3.77
CA LYS A 37 -15.24 -7.55 4.12
C LYS A 37 -13.99 -8.43 4.21
N SER A 38 -13.04 -8.26 3.29
CA SER A 38 -11.75 -8.95 3.38
C SER A 38 -10.95 -8.57 4.63
N PHE A 39 -10.96 -7.29 5.04
CA PHE A 39 -10.32 -6.88 6.30
C PHE A 39 -11.01 -7.49 7.53
N GLN A 40 -12.34 -7.62 7.49
CA GLN A 40 -13.07 -8.31 8.54
C GLN A 40 -12.65 -9.78 8.63
N ASN A 41 -12.46 -10.46 7.49
CA ASN A 41 -11.98 -11.83 7.46
C ASN A 41 -10.55 -11.94 8.00
N LEU A 42 -9.63 -11.05 7.58
CA LEU A 42 -8.28 -10.96 8.13
C LEU A 42 -8.28 -10.82 9.65
N ARG A 43 -9.14 -9.97 10.22
CA ARG A 43 -9.25 -9.83 11.67
C ARG A 43 -9.67 -11.13 12.36
N LYS A 44 -10.57 -11.91 11.76
CA LYS A 44 -11.01 -13.20 12.31
C LYS A 44 -9.90 -14.26 12.29
N THR A 45 -9.01 -14.24 11.30
CA THR A 45 -7.87 -15.18 11.26
C THR A 45 -6.81 -14.85 12.32
N VAL A 46 -6.71 -13.58 12.72
CA VAL A 46 -5.77 -13.13 13.77
C VAL A 46 -6.31 -13.38 15.19
N ILE A 47 -7.61 -13.17 15.41
CA ILE A 47 -8.24 -13.35 16.71
C ILE A 47 -8.76 -14.78 16.85
N VAL A 48 -7.87 -15.69 17.23
CA VAL A 48 -8.19 -17.12 17.42
C VAL A 48 -8.71 -17.40 18.84
N SER A 49 -8.30 -16.61 19.83
CA SER A 49 -8.70 -16.78 21.24
C SER A 49 -10.13 -16.31 21.50
N SER A 50 -10.90 -17.10 22.25
CA SER A 50 -12.23 -16.73 22.77
C SER A 50 -12.15 -15.71 23.92
N ASP A 51 -11.00 -15.62 24.61
CA ASP A 51 -10.76 -14.54 25.58
C ASP A 51 -10.64 -13.19 24.87
N VAL A 52 -11.54 -12.28 25.21
CA VAL A 52 -11.64 -10.92 24.67
C VAL A 52 -10.34 -10.13 24.90
N LYS A 53 -9.69 -10.27 26.06
CA LYS A 53 -8.47 -9.52 26.37
C LYS A 53 -7.28 -10.03 25.56
N ALA A 54 -7.07 -11.34 25.52
CA ALA A 54 -6.03 -11.95 24.68
C ALA A 54 -6.25 -11.67 23.18
N GLY A 55 -7.50 -11.69 22.71
CA GLY A 55 -7.86 -11.35 21.34
C GLY A 55 -7.53 -9.90 20.98
N ALA A 56 -7.90 -8.95 21.84
CA ALA A 56 -7.57 -7.53 21.67
C ALA A 56 -6.06 -7.30 21.63
N LYS A 57 -5.29 -7.98 22.50
CA LYS A 57 -3.83 -7.88 22.51
C LYS A 57 -3.20 -8.44 21.24
N SER A 58 -3.66 -9.61 20.78
CA SER A 58 -3.18 -10.23 19.54
C SER A 58 -3.43 -9.31 18.33
N TRP A 59 -4.61 -8.71 18.26
CA TRP A 59 -4.94 -7.71 17.24
C TRP A 59 -4.04 -6.48 17.32
N GLN A 60 -3.77 -5.94 18.51
CA GLN A 60 -2.86 -4.81 18.68
C GLN A 60 -1.46 -5.11 18.15
N VAL A 61 -0.90 -6.29 18.49
CA VAL A 61 0.43 -6.71 18.02
C VAL A 61 0.42 -6.91 16.50
N PHE A 62 -0.62 -7.52 15.95
CA PHE A 62 -0.80 -7.68 14.51
C PHE A 62 -0.79 -6.34 13.77
N VAL A 63 -1.62 -5.38 14.20
CA VAL A 63 -1.69 -4.05 13.57
C VAL A 63 -0.34 -3.31 13.69
N THR A 64 0.37 -3.48 14.81
CA THR A 64 1.71 -2.91 14.99
C THR A 64 2.70 -3.49 13.97
N ASN A 65 2.66 -4.81 13.74
CA ASN A 65 3.50 -5.47 12.75
C ASN A 65 3.11 -5.11 11.32
N ALA A 66 1.81 -5.01 11.01
CA ALA A 66 1.32 -4.55 9.72
C ALA A 66 1.81 -3.13 9.40
N ALA A 67 1.80 -2.24 10.40
CA ALA A 67 2.31 -0.87 10.23
C ALA A 67 3.82 -0.85 9.93
N ARG A 68 4.61 -1.70 10.60
CA ARG A 68 6.04 -1.87 10.29
C ARG A 68 6.27 -2.41 8.88
N ARG A 69 5.49 -3.42 8.48
CA ARG A 69 5.52 -3.97 7.11
C ARG A 69 5.17 -2.91 6.07
N PHE A 70 4.17 -2.06 6.35
CA PHE A 70 3.82 -0.94 5.49
C PHE A 70 4.96 0.08 5.35
N ILE A 71 5.63 0.45 6.44
CA ILE A 71 6.80 1.36 6.39
C ILE A 71 7.91 0.76 5.51
N ILE A 72 8.27 -0.50 5.73
CA ILE A 72 9.28 -1.20 4.91
C ILE A 72 8.86 -1.23 3.44
N TYR A 73 7.59 -1.54 3.17
CA TYR A 73 7.05 -1.57 1.81
C TYR A 73 7.18 -0.21 1.11
N VAL A 74 6.79 0.86 1.78
CA VAL A 74 6.88 2.23 1.26
C VAL A 74 8.33 2.65 1.02
N SER A 75 9.24 2.34 1.95
CA SER A 75 10.69 2.60 1.78
C SER A 75 11.26 1.85 0.59
N ALA A 76 10.95 0.56 0.46
CA ALA A 76 11.39 -0.27 -0.66
C ALA A 76 10.83 0.26 -2.00
N LEU A 77 9.55 0.67 -2.01
CA LEU A 77 8.91 1.24 -3.19
C LEU A 77 9.59 2.54 -3.63
N LYS A 78 9.93 3.43 -2.69
CA LYS A 78 10.68 4.67 -2.96
C LYS A 78 12.00 4.35 -3.67
N CYS A 79 12.81 3.45 -3.10
CA CYS A 79 14.09 3.05 -3.69
C CYS A 79 13.92 2.41 -5.08
N TYR A 80 12.87 1.61 -5.26
CA TYR A 80 12.59 0.94 -6.54
C TYR A 80 12.15 1.90 -7.65
N MET A 81 11.35 2.91 -7.29
CA MET A 81 10.92 3.96 -8.22
C MET A 81 12.07 4.88 -8.61
N PHE A 82 12.96 5.17 -7.65
CA PHE A 82 14.04 6.15 -7.80
C PHE A 82 15.42 5.54 -7.45
N PRO A 83 15.92 4.54 -8.21
CA PRO A 83 17.15 3.83 -7.86
C PRO A 83 18.41 4.71 -7.93
N ASN A 84 18.35 5.79 -8.70
CA ASN A 84 19.45 6.74 -8.91
C ASN A 84 19.15 8.12 -8.33
N SER A 85 18.11 8.27 -7.50
CA SER A 85 18.00 9.51 -6.76
C SER A 85 19.15 9.54 -5.76
N VAL A 86 20.12 10.41 -6.03
CA VAL A 86 20.90 11.03 -4.95
C VAL A 86 19.89 11.48 -3.90
N GLU A 87 20.21 11.41 -2.60
CA GLU A 87 19.49 12.18 -1.58
C GLU A 87 19.57 13.65 -1.99
N ALA A 88 18.72 14.03 -2.94
CA ALA A 88 18.50 15.40 -3.32
C ALA A 88 17.93 15.96 -2.05
N HIS A 89 18.75 16.72 -1.34
CA HIS A 89 18.29 17.65 -0.33
C HIS A 89 17.21 18.45 -1.04
N TYR A 90 15.95 18.04 -0.87
CA TYR A 90 14.88 18.55 -1.70
C TYR A 90 14.81 20.05 -1.46
N PRO A 91 14.56 20.86 -2.50
CA PRO A 91 14.28 22.26 -2.25
C PRO A 91 13.10 22.34 -1.28
N ILE A 92 13.22 23.21 -0.27
CA ILE A 92 12.22 23.48 0.78
C ILE A 92 10.85 23.91 0.20
N ASP A 93 10.78 24.14 -1.11
CA ASP A 93 9.61 24.60 -1.83
C ASP A 93 8.60 23.47 -2.12
N GLU A 94 7.56 23.45 -1.30
CA GLU A 94 6.39 22.57 -1.41
C GLU A 94 5.70 22.65 -2.78
N GLU A 95 5.67 23.82 -3.42
CA GLU A 95 5.00 24.02 -4.71
C GLU A 95 5.71 23.24 -5.82
N ILE A 96 7.04 23.23 -5.81
CA ILE A 96 7.85 22.46 -6.77
C ILE A 96 7.66 20.96 -6.54
N MET A 97 7.63 20.52 -5.27
CA MET A 97 7.38 19.12 -4.93
C MET A 97 5.99 18.67 -5.41
N TYR A 98 4.96 19.48 -5.17
CA TYR A 98 3.60 19.22 -5.61
C TYR A 98 3.55 19.07 -7.14
N LYS A 99 4.08 20.05 -7.89
CA LYS A 99 4.11 20.01 -9.37
C LYS A 99 4.81 18.76 -9.90
N LYS A 100 5.96 18.40 -9.31
CA LYS A 100 6.73 17.20 -9.71
C LYS A 100 6.00 15.91 -9.34
N ALA A 101 5.34 15.85 -8.18
CA ALA A 101 4.62 14.67 -7.73
C ALA A 101 3.31 14.45 -8.50
N CYS A 102 2.64 15.52 -8.91
CA CYS A 102 1.49 15.49 -9.81
C CYS A 102 1.87 15.16 -11.26
N ALA A 103 3.11 15.46 -11.68
CA ALA A 103 3.63 15.08 -12.99
C ALA A 103 3.70 13.56 -13.10
N ARG A 104 2.66 12.97 -13.70
CA ARG A 104 2.50 11.52 -13.86
C ARG A 104 3.72 10.88 -14.52
N ASN A 105 4.50 10.17 -13.72
CA ASN A 105 5.58 9.36 -14.23
C ASN A 105 5.01 8.00 -14.68
N ARG A 106 5.04 7.74 -15.99
CA ARG A 106 4.59 6.47 -16.60
C ARG A 106 5.21 5.26 -15.91
N ARG A 107 6.47 5.38 -15.49
CA ARG A 107 7.18 4.33 -14.74
C ARG A 107 6.52 4.04 -13.40
N SER A 108 6.14 5.08 -12.64
CA SER A 108 5.49 4.90 -11.34
C SER A 108 4.15 4.19 -11.50
N LEU A 109 3.35 4.56 -12.50
CA LEU A 109 2.08 3.90 -12.78
C LEU A 109 2.27 2.44 -13.21
N ASP A 110 3.27 2.16 -14.04
CA ASP A 110 3.61 0.80 -14.46
C ASP A 110 4.01 -0.05 -13.26
N ILE A 111 4.89 0.44 -12.39
CA ILE A 111 5.27 -0.24 -11.15
C ILE A 111 4.03 -0.57 -10.32
N MET A 112 3.15 0.41 -10.07
CA MET A 112 1.95 0.24 -9.25
C MET A 112 0.92 -0.71 -9.86
N SER A 113 0.92 -0.89 -11.19
CA SER A 113 0.05 -1.85 -11.87
C SER A 113 0.55 -3.28 -11.88
N ASN A 114 1.84 -3.49 -11.59
CA ASN A 114 2.51 -4.78 -11.71
C ASN A 114 2.79 -5.46 -10.36
N HIS A 115 2.22 -4.94 -9.26
CA HIS A 115 2.29 -5.61 -7.96
C HIS A 115 1.08 -5.29 -7.09
N LEU A 116 0.85 -6.13 -6.10
CA LEU A 116 -0.05 -5.85 -4.99
C LEU A 116 0.64 -6.23 -3.68
N PRO A 117 0.53 -5.41 -2.62
CA PRO A 117 1.05 -5.79 -1.32
C PRO A 117 0.12 -6.77 -0.58
N PRO A 118 0.63 -7.47 0.44
CA PRO A 118 -0.16 -8.25 1.39
C PRO A 118 -1.34 -7.49 2.01
N LEU A 119 -2.41 -8.20 2.35
CA LEU A 119 -3.67 -7.59 2.81
C LEU A 119 -3.52 -6.76 4.09
N ASP A 120 -2.59 -7.13 4.98
CA ASP A 120 -2.28 -6.38 6.19
C ASP A 120 -1.62 -5.02 5.89
N ILE A 121 -0.71 -4.98 4.91
CA ILE A 121 -0.13 -3.75 4.38
C ILE A 121 -1.20 -2.89 3.70
N VAL A 122 -2.08 -3.50 2.89
CA VAL A 122 -3.21 -2.81 2.24
C VAL A 122 -4.15 -2.19 3.28
N MET A 123 -4.42 -2.89 4.38
CA MET A 123 -5.25 -2.39 5.48
C MET A 123 -4.67 -1.13 6.11
N VAL A 124 -3.36 -1.12 6.38
CA VAL A 124 -2.68 0.06 6.93
C VAL A 124 -2.68 1.20 5.92
N TRP A 125 -2.36 0.93 4.65
CA TRP A 125 -2.39 1.94 3.60
C TRP A 125 -3.78 2.58 3.49
N HIS A 126 -4.83 1.76 3.43
CA HIS A 126 -6.21 2.24 3.40
C HIS A 126 -6.55 3.14 4.60
N ALA A 127 -6.26 2.68 5.82
CA ALA A 127 -6.53 3.47 7.03
C ALA A 127 -5.75 4.80 7.05
N PHE A 128 -4.53 4.81 6.51
CA PHE A 128 -3.72 6.01 6.42
C PHE A 128 -4.27 6.99 5.37
N ALA A 129 -4.79 6.48 4.25
CA ALA A 129 -5.41 7.30 3.20
C ALA A 129 -6.72 7.98 3.63
N LEU A 130 -7.42 7.46 4.65
CA LEU A 130 -8.59 8.12 5.25
C LEU A 130 -8.24 9.41 6.00
N ASN A 131 -6.95 9.67 6.25
CA ASN A 131 -6.46 10.87 6.93
C ASN A 131 -5.53 11.66 5.98
N PRO A 132 -6.08 12.32 4.94
CA PRO A 132 -5.29 12.88 3.83
C PRO A 132 -4.24 13.91 4.28
N ARG A 133 -4.52 14.69 5.33
CA ARG A 133 -3.55 15.63 5.92
C ARG A 133 -2.33 14.89 6.49
N VAL A 134 -2.55 13.88 7.31
CA VAL A 134 -1.46 13.12 7.96
C VAL A 134 -0.66 12.34 6.92
N LEU A 135 -1.35 11.76 5.94
CA LEU A 135 -0.74 11.12 4.78
C LEU A 135 0.20 12.11 4.07
N TYR A 136 -0.31 13.26 3.65
CA TYR A 136 0.45 14.28 2.94
C TYR A 136 1.69 14.73 3.73
N ASP A 137 1.50 15.16 4.98
CA ASP A 137 2.59 15.66 5.83
C ASP A 137 3.69 14.61 6.03
N THR A 138 3.30 13.35 6.21
CA THR A 138 4.27 12.25 6.44
C THR A 138 5.10 12.01 5.18
N PHE A 139 4.48 11.93 4.02
CA PHE A 139 5.19 11.64 2.77
C PHE A 139 5.96 12.85 2.23
N LEU A 140 5.52 14.07 2.54
CA LEU A 140 6.27 15.30 2.31
C LEU A 140 7.58 15.29 3.12
N ARG A 141 7.50 15.06 4.43
CA ARG A 141 8.67 15.00 5.34
C ARG A 141 9.65 13.88 5.03
N ASN A 142 9.21 12.84 4.33
CA ASN A 142 10.02 11.69 3.95
C ASN A 142 10.44 11.72 2.47
N ASP A 143 10.31 12.86 1.79
CA ASP A 143 10.74 13.06 0.39
C ASP A 143 10.16 12.02 -0.58
N PHE A 144 8.91 11.62 -0.35
CA PHE A 144 8.21 10.65 -1.19
C PHE A 144 6.75 11.05 -1.46
N LEU A 145 6.55 12.36 -1.66
CA LEU A 145 5.23 12.94 -1.92
C LEU A 145 4.52 12.32 -3.12
N THR A 146 5.27 11.80 -4.10
CA THR A 146 4.72 11.02 -5.23
C THR A 146 3.76 9.91 -4.79
N PHE A 147 4.00 9.24 -3.65
CA PHE A 147 3.13 8.18 -3.16
C PHE A 147 1.71 8.67 -2.83
N VAL A 148 1.56 9.91 -2.37
CA VAL A 148 0.26 10.52 -2.02
C VAL A 148 -0.62 10.68 -3.25
N PHE A 149 -0.01 10.92 -4.41
CA PHE A 149 -0.72 11.11 -5.67
C PHE A 149 -0.88 9.81 -6.48
N ILE A 150 -0.35 8.69 -5.99
CA ILE A 150 -0.64 7.38 -6.55
C ILE A 150 -2.05 6.98 -6.10
N PRO A 151 -2.98 6.69 -7.03
CA PRO A 151 -4.32 6.27 -6.65
C PRO A 151 -4.26 4.93 -5.92
N PHE A 152 -5.04 4.81 -4.85
CA PHE A 152 -5.20 3.55 -4.14
C PHE A 152 -5.74 2.48 -5.12
N PRO A 153 -5.12 1.29 -5.23
CA PRO A 153 -5.41 0.33 -6.29
C PRO A 153 -6.71 -0.48 -6.03
N LEU A 154 -7.82 0.20 -5.71
CA LEU A 154 -9.08 -0.40 -5.28
C LEU A 154 -9.60 -1.45 -6.27
N ARG A 155 -9.51 -1.17 -7.57
CA ARG A 155 -9.98 -2.08 -8.63
C ARG A 155 -9.17 -3.37 -8.68
N LEU A 156 -7.83 -3.27 -8.64
CA LEU A 156 -6.94 -4.45 -8.62
C LEU A 156 -7.15 -5.27 -7.35
N LEU A 157 -7.36 -4.60 -6.21
CA LEU A 157 -7.68 -5.27 -4.95
C LEU A 157 -9.03 -6.00 -5.04
N SER A 158 -10.06 -5.36 -5.58
CA SER A 158 -11.38 -5.97 -5.77
C SER A 158 -11.33 -7.20 -6.69
N GLU A 159 -10.56 -7.13 -7.78
CA GLU A 159 -10.31 -8.26 -8.69
C GLU A 159 -9.54 -9.40 -8.01
N ALA A 160 -8.67 -9.09 -7.04
CA ALA A 160 -7.92 -10.07 -6.26
C ALA A 160 -8.72 -10.65 -5.08
N ILE A 161 -9.89 -10.11 -4.73
CA ILE A 161 -10.72 -10.63 -3.65
C ILE A 161 -11.79 -11.56 -4.24
N SER A 162 -12.02 -12.73 -3.63
CA SER A 162 -13.11 -13.63 -4.02
C SER A 162 -14.49 -13.02 -3.71
N ASP A 163 -15.43 -13.05 -4.66
CA ASP A 163 -16.82 -12.59 -4.43
C ASP A 163 -17.61 -13.51 -3.48
N ALA A 164 -17.24 -14.79 -3.41
CA ALA A 164 -17.94 -15.77 -2.58
C ALA A 164 -17.40 -15.82 -1.14
N THR A 165 -16.07 -15.81 -0.99
CA THR A 165 -15.41 -16.01 0.32
C THR A 165 -14.86 -14.74 0.91
N PHE A 166 -14.67 -13.68 0.11
CA PHE A 166 -13.95 -12.46 0.48
C PHE A 166 -12.51 -12.71 0.93
N GLU A 167 -11.91 -13.81 0.48
CA GLU A 167 -10.48 -14.10 0.65
C GLU A 167 -9.68 -13.32 -0.39
N TYR A 168 -8.52 -12.82 0.02
CA TYR A 168 -7.61 -12.08 -0.82
C TYR A 168 -6.64 -13.05 -1.50
N LEU A 169 -6.81 -13.24 -2.81
CA LEU A 169 -6.11 -14.22 -3.64
C LEU A 169 -5.51 -13.52 -4.88
N PRO A 170 -4.50 -12.65 -4.68
CA PRO A 170 -3.85 -11.96 -5.78
C PRO A 170 -3.14 -12.93 -6.72
N ASN A 171 -3.10 -12.60 -8.00
CA ASN A 171 -2.37 -13.39 -9.00
C ASN A 171 -0.88 -13.49 -8.64
N VAL A 172 -0.28 -14.67 -8.85
CA VAL A 172 1.15 -14.96 -8.61
C VAL A 172 2.08 -13.92 -9.25
N ALA A 173 1.73 -13.35 -10.42
CA ALA A 173 2.50 -12.29 -11.06
C ALA A 173 2.57 -11.01 -10.22
N LEU A 174 1.46 -10.60 -9.60
CA LEU A 174 1.39 -9.41 -8.73
C LEU A 174 2.17 -9.65 -7.43
N VAL A 175 2.08 -10.86 -6.87
CA VAL A 175 2.87 -11.29 -5.70
C VAL A 175 4.37 -11.29 -6.02
N SER A 176 4.75 -11.80 -7.20
CA SER A 176 6.14 -11.77 -7.68
C SER A 176 6.64 -10.32 -7.85
N GLY A 177 5.79 -9.42 -8.37
CA GLY A 177 6.08 -7.99 -8.44
C GLY A 177 6.41 -7.39 -7.08
N PHE A 178 5.63 -7.72 -6.05
CA PHE A 178 5.90 -7.26 -4.68
C PHE A 178 7.25 -7.76 -4.18
N HIS A 179 7.55 -9.05 -4.34
CA HIS A 179 8.84 -9.61 -3.93
C HIS A 179 10.02 -8.98 -4.68
N LYS A 180 9.87 -8.66 -5.97
CA LYS A 180 10.91 -7.93 -6.73
C LYS A 180 11.24 -6.58 -6.10
N ILE A 181 10.23 -5.83 -5.64
CA ILE A 181 10.43 -4.54 -4.97
C ILE A 181 11.14 -4.76 -3.62
N MET A 182 10.69 -5.73 -2.82
CA MET A 182 11.32 -6.01 -1.52
C MET A 182 12.78 -6.45 -1.65
N ASN A 183 13.05 -7.35 -2.62
CA ASN A 183 14.39 -7.86 -2.88
C ASN A 183 15.35 -6.77 -3.37
N ALA A 184 14.86 -5.81 -4.18
CA ALA A 184 15.66 -4.66 -4.60
C ALA A 184 16.08 -3.75 -3.42
N TYR A 185 15.31 -3.77 -2.33
CA TYR A 185 15.62 -3.09 -1.08
C TYR A 185 16.50 -3.93 -0.13
N GLY A 186 16.82 -5.17 -0.49
CA GLY A 186 17.63 -6.08 0.35
C GLY A 186 16.84 -6.70 1.51
N VAL A 187 15.51 -6.68 1.47
CA VAL A 187 14.65 -7.27 2.51
C VAL A 187 13.85 -8.44 1.93
N THR A 188 13.84 -9.55 2.65
CA THR A 188 12.89 -10.64 2.41
C THR A 188 11.72 -10.49 3.36
N MET A 189 10.50 -10.35 2.83
CA MET A 189 9.27 -10.27 3.59
C MET A 189 8.32 -11.37 3.14
N GLU A 190 7.82 -12.18 4.07
CA GLU A 190 6.80 -13.18 3.78
C GLU A 190 5.50 -12.48 3.32
N TYR A 191 4.95 -12.90 2.18
CA TYR A 191 3.71 -12.33 1.67
C TYR A 191 2.53 -12.61 2.61
N GLU A 192 2.40 -13.85 3.05
CA GLU A 192 1.39 -14.29 4.02
C GLU A 192 2.07 -14.77 5.30
N PHE A 193 1.35 -14.81 6.41
CA PHE A 193 1.86 -15.44 7.63
C PHE A 193 1.81 -16.96 7.48
N ASN A 194 2.94 -17.63 7.76
CA ASN A 194 3.01 -19.09 7.77
C ASN A 194 2.20 -19.67 8.95
N GLY A 195 0.92 -19.94 8.72
CA GLY A 195 0.00 -20.47 9.74
C GLY A 195 -0.70 -19.38 10.55
N PRO A 196 -1.35 -19.73 11.68
CA PRO A 196 -2.07 -18.76 12.50
C PRO A 196 -1.11 -17.72 13.05
N PHE A 197 -1.55 -16.46 13.09
CA PHE A 197 -0.75 -15.39 13.67
C PHE A 197 -0.50 -15.63 15.16
N ILE A 198 0.77 -15.72 15.56
CA ILE A 198 1.17 -15.89 16.95
C ILE A 198 1.90 -14.62 17.40
N ALA A 199 1.25 -13.86 18.28
CA ALA A 199 1.73 -12.55 18.74
C ALA A 199 3.13 -12.59 19.40
N ASN A 200 3.46 -13.69 20.07
CA ASN A 200 4.73 -13.82 20.81
C ASN A 200 5.92 -14.19 19.93
N ILE A 201 5.68 -14.68 18.71
CA ILE A 201 6.72 -15.18 17.79
C ILE A 201 6.95 -14.18 16.66
N THR A 202 5.87 -13.57 16.15
CA THR A 202 5.92 -12.75 14.96
C THR A 202 6.60 -11.41 15.23
N ARG A 203 7.84 -11.25 14.75
CA ARG A 203 8.61 -9.99 14.84
C ARG A 203 8.92 -9.47 13.44
N VAL A 204 8.63 -8.19 13.20
CA VAL A 204 9.04 -7.49 11.98
C VAL A 204 10.19 -6.57 12.38
N PRO A 205 11.45 -6.87 11.98
CA PRO A 205 12.56 -5.99 12.26
C PRO A 205 12.37 -4.68 11.49
N VAL A 206 12.36 -3.56 12.19
CA VAL A 206 12.39 -2.23 11.55
C VAL A 206 13.85 -1.86 11.40
N PHE A 207 14.34 -1.75 10.16
CA PHE A 207 15.69 -1.28 9.91
C PHE A 207 15.74 0.24 10.11
N CYS A 208 16.65 0.72 10.96
CA CYS A 208 16.91 2.14 11.12
C CYS A 208 18.05 2.52 10.15
N PRO A 209 17.84 3.43 9.18
CA PRO A 209 18.85 3.77 8.18
C PRO A 209 20.09 4.50 8.74
N THR A 210 20.11 4.90 10.01
CA THR A 210 21.17 5.74 10.61
C THR A 210 22.16 5.01 11.51
N LEU A 211 22.16 3.67 11.56
CA LEU A 211 23.13 2.90 12.34
C LEU A 211 24.10 2.11 11.45
N THR A 212 24.95 2.84 10.73
CA THR A 212 26.29 2.34 10.39
C THR A 212 27.22 2.66 11.57
N LEU A 213 27.60 1.62 12.31
CA LEU A 213 28.78 1.63 13.20
C LEU A 213 30.06 1.55 12.37
#